data_AF-A0A6L6HIT9-F1
#
_entry.id   AF-A0A6L6HIT9-F1
#
_cell.length_a   1.000
_cell.length_b   1.000
_cell.length_c   1.000
_cell.angle_alpha   90.00
_cell.angle_beta   90.00
_cell.angle_gamma   90.00
#
_symmetry.space_group_name_H-M   'P 1'
#
loop_
_entity.id
_entity.type
_entity.pdbx_description
1 polymer ?
#
loop_
_entity_poly.entity_id
_entity_poly.type
_entity_poly.pdbx_seq_one_letter_code
_entity_poly.pdbx_strand_id
1 'polypeptide(L)'
;MIIEIAAQGGFGGITAASLRKTIDVSDQPERMRQDLCDAFEPDQLARLASRPCTNCADRMTYRITVTEDRGTHSFTLREAQIPPEMLDLIDQM
;
A
#
# COMPACT_ATOMS: atom_id res chain seq x y z
N MET A 1 -10.69 -7.52 -7.40
CA MET A 1 -9.75 -7.22 -6.29
C MET A 1 -9.81 -5.72 -6.07
N ILE A 2 -10.11 -5.29 -4.84
CA ILE A 2 -10.16 -3.87 -4.47
C ILE A 2 -9.01 -3.60 -3.52
N ILE A 3 -8.22 -2.57 -3.78
CA ILE A 3 -7.09 -2.14 -2.97
C ILE A 3 -7.44 -0.78 -2.36
N GLU A 4 -7.50 -0.70 -1.05
CA GLU A 4 -7.60 0.56 -0.33
C GLU A 4 -6.25 0.89 0.31
N ILE A 5 -5.76 2.09 0.08
CA ILE A 5 -4.46 2.57 0.57
C ILE A 5 -4.71 3.83 1.39
N ALA A 6 -4.39 3.78 2.66
CA ALA A 6 -4.50 4.89 3.59
C ALA A 6 -3.11 5.25 4.15
N ALA A 7 -2.54 6.39 3.78
CA ALA A 7 -1.30 6.88 4.36
C ALA A 7 -1.57 7.74 5.61
N GLN A 8 -0.74 7.55 6.63
CA GLN A 8 -0.80 8.21 7.92
C GLN A 8 0.61 8.58 8.38
N GLY A 9 0.84 9.88 8.60
CA GLY A 9 2.06 10.42 9.22
C GLY A 9 2.86 11.34 8.30
N GLY A 10 3.39 12.43 8.83
CA GLY A 10 4.19 13.43 8.11
C GLY A 10 4.77 14.47 9.07
N PHE A 11 5.88 15.12 8.72
CA PHE A 11 6.47 16.19 9.53
C PHE A 11 5.48 17.36 9.66
N GLY A 12 5.21 17.80 10.89
CA GLY A 12 4.41 18.99 11.15
C GLY A 12 2.88 18.86 10.98
N GLY A 13 2.35 17.67 10.68
CA GLY A 13 0.90 17.42 10.67
C GLY A 13 0.12 17.92 9.44
N ILE A 14 0.79 18.31 8.35
CA ILE A 14 0.13 19.01 7.23
C ILE A 14 0.28 18.34 5.85
N THR A 15 1.23 17.42 5.62
CA THR A 15 1.48 16.91 4.24
C THR A 15 0.97 15.49 3.93
N ALA A 16 0.59 14.70 4.92
CA ALA A 16 0.08 13.33 4.72
C ALA A 16 -1.20 13.03 5.51
N ALA A 17 -1.88 14.07 5.99
CA ALA A 17 -3.15 13.92 6.68
C ALA A 17 -4.24 13.59 5.65
N SER A 18 -4.46 12.29 5.43
CA SER A 18 -5.59 11.68 4.70
C SER A 18 -5.38 11.36 3.23
N LEU A 19 -4.22 10.81 2.82
CA LEU A 19 -4.18 10.06 1.56
C LEU A 19 -5.00 8.78 1.76
N ARG A 20 -6.25 8.75 1.29
CA ARG A 20 -7.07 7.55 1.23
C ARG A 20 -7.48 7.34 -0.22
N LYS A 21 -6.91 6.33 -0.87
CA LYS A 21 -7.25 5.92 -2.23
C LYS A 21 -7.90 4.54 -2.18
N THR A 22 -8.94 4.34 -2.97
CA THR A 22 -9.58 3.03 -3.16
C THR A 22 -9.58 2.76 -4.65
N ILE A 23 -8.97 1.64 -5.04
CA ILE A 23 -8.75 1.28 -6.43
C ILE A 23 -9.40 -0.08 -6.68
N ASP A 24 -10.30 -0.14 -7.65
CA ASP A 24 -10.76 -1.41 -8.20
C ASP A 24 -9.77 -1.83 -9.29
N VAL A 25 -9.02 -2.90 -9.03
CA VAL A 25 -8.05 -3.43 -9.99
C VAL A 25 -8.76 -3.81 -11.28
N SER A 26 -10.00 -4.28 -11.22
CA SER A 26 -10.75 -4.73 -12.39
C SER A 26 -11.03 -3.61 -13.40
N ASP A 27 -11.09 -2.36 -12.93
CA ASP A 27 -11.33 -1.15 -13.72
C ASP A 27 -10.05 -0.58 -14.35
N GLN A 28 -8.87 -1.08 -13.94
CA GLN A 28 -7.59 -0.59 -14.41
C GLN A 28 -7.18 -1.19 -15.79
N PRO A 29 -6.31 -0.51 -16.55
CA PRO A 29 -5.74 -1.04 -17.79
C PRO A 29 -5.04 -2.39 -17.58
N GLU A 30 -5.07 -3.28 -18.58
CA GLU A 30 -4.54 -4.66 -18.46
C GLU A 30 -3.08 -4.72 -17.99
N ARG A 31 -2.23 -3.78 -18.39
CA ARG A 31 -0.85 -3.69 -17.88
C ARG A 31 -0.81 -3.39 -16.38
N MET A 32 -1.49 -2.31 -15.98
CA MET A 32 -1.54 -1.87 -14.58
C MET A 32 -2.21 -2.91 -13.67
N ARG A 33 -3.15 -3.70 -14.20
CA ARG A 33 -3.77 -4.81 -13.48
C ARG A 33 -2.77 -5.85 -13.00
N GLN A 34 -1.84 -6.23 -13.88
CA GLN A 34 -0.82 -7.22 -13.52
C GLN A 34 0.15 -6.64 -12.48
N ASP A 35 0.60 -5.40 -12.68
CA ASP A 35 1.49 -4.73 -11.73
C ASP A 35 0.83 -4.58 -10.35
N LEU A 36 -0.45 -4.19 -10.29
CA LEU A 36 -1.20 -4.08 -9.03
C LEU A 36 -1.45 -5.44 -8.37
N CYS A 37 -1.75 -6.49 -9.15
CA CYS A 37 -1.92 -7.83 -8.58
C CYS A 37 -0.62 -8.38 -7.99
N ASP A 38 0.51 -8.22 -8.68
CA ASP A 38 1.81 -8.71 -8.19
C ASP A 38 2.28 -7.92 -6.96
N ALA A 39 2.16 -6.59 -7.02
CA ALA A 39 2.61 -5.69 -5.96
C ALA A 39 1.74 -5.71 -4.71
N PHE A 40 0.42 -5.87 -4.86
CA PHE A 40 -0.52 -5.86 -3.73
C PHE A 40 -1.04 -7.26 -3.39
N GLU A 41 -0.30 -8.30 -3.77
CA GLU A 41 -0.63 -9.67 -3.37
C GLU A 41 -0.55 -9.80 -1.82
N PRO A 42 -1.57 -10.39 -1.16
CA PRO A 42 -1.59 -10.49 0.30
C PRO A 42 -0.36 -11.17 0.90
N ASP A 43 0.19 -12.18 0.23
CA ASP A 43 1.38 -12.90 0.69
C ASP A 43 2.63 -12.01 0.66
N GLN A 44 2.76 -11.20 -0.39
CA GLN A 44 3.84 -10.21 -0.53
C GLN A 44 3.72 -9.13 0.57
N LEU A 45 2.53 -8.56 0.77
CA LEU A 45 2.25 -7.57 1.82
C LEU A 45 2.52 -8.13 3.22
N ALA A 46 2.13 -9.39 3.49
CA ALA A 46 2.40 -10.06 4.76
C ALA A 46 3.91 -10.22 5.04
N ARG A 47 4.69 -10.53 4.00
CA ARG A 47 6.16 -10.61 4.10
C ARG A 47 6.79 -9.26 4.40
N LEU A 48 6.33 -8.20 3.73
CA LEU A 48 6.81 -6.83 3.98
C LEU A 48 6.46 -6.38 5.41
N ALA A 49 5.24 -6.66 5.87
CA ALA A 49 4.79 -6.34 7.23
C ALA A 49 5.60 -7.08 8.30
N SER A 50 6.04 -8.31 8.00
CA SER A 50 6.85 -9.13 8.91
C SER A 50 8.32 -8.70 9.00
N ARG A 51 8.81 -7.87 8.06
CA ARG A 51 10.22 -7.42 8.08
C ARG A 51 10.42 -6.38 9.18
N PRO A 52 11.33 -6.59 10.14
CA PRO A 52 11.62 -5.59 11.17
C PRO A 52 12.24 -4.35 10.52
N CYS A 53 11.65 -3.18 10.74
CA CYS A 53 12.20 -1.93 10.26
C CYS A 53 13.18 -1.33 11.28
N THR A 54 14.46 -1.70 11.17
CA THR A 54 15.51 -1.29 12.13
C THR A 54 15.80 0.22 12.10
N ASN A 55 15.49 0.91 11.00
CA ASN A 55 15.77 2.34 10.82
C ASN A 55 14.53 3.13 10.32
N CYS A 56 13.33 2.76 10.76
CA CYS A 56 12.13 3.57 10.51
C CYS A 56 12.11 4.81 11.42
N ALA A 57 13.02 5.76 11.18
CA ALA A 57 12.90 7.12 11.70
C ALA A 57 11.70 7.85 11.07
N ASP A 58 11.27 7.38 9.90
CA ASP A 58 10.07 7.83 9.20
C ASP A 58 8.78 7.54 9.96
N ARG A 59 7.97 8.59 10.10
CA ARG A 59 6.65 8.52 10.73
C ARG A 59 5.56 8.10 9.74
N MET A 60 5.87 8.03 8.45
CA MET A 60 4.92 7.72 7.39
C MET A 60 4.58 6.22 7.39
N THR A 61 3.29 5.92 7.47
CA THR A 61 2.75 4.56 7.57
C THR A 61 1.63 4.43 6.57
N TYR A 62 1.61 3.33 5.82
CA TYR A 62 0.57 3.00 4.87
C TYR A 62 -0.23 1.82 5.40
N ARG A 63 -1.55 1.99 5.48
CA ARG A 63 -2.49 0.91 5.70
C ARG A 63 -3.05 0.49 4.34
N ILE A 64 -2.73 -0.72 3.95
CA ILE A 64 -3.16 -1.32 2.68
C ILE A 64 -4.19 -2.39 3.03
N THR A 65 -5.42 -2.18 2.58
CA THR A 65 -6.51 -3.14 2.73
C THR A 65 -6.84 -3.72 1.37
N VAL A 66 -6.62 -5.02 1.21
CA VAL A 66 -6.93 -5.76 -0.01
C VAL A 66 -8.21 -6.53 0.24
N THR A 67 -9.22 -6.30 -0.60
CA THR A 67 -10.48 -7.05 -0.60
C THR A 67 -10.55 -7.92 -1.84
N GLU A 68 -10.59 -9.23 -1.61
CA GLU A 68 -10.74 -10.26 -2.63
C GLU A 68 -12.00 -11.09 -2.37
N ASP A 69 -12.37 -11.95 -3.31
CA ASP A 69 -13.51 -12.87 -3.20
C ASP A 69 -13.44 -13.76 -1.94
N ARG A 70 -12.21 -14.05 -1.48
CA ARG A 70 -11.92 -14.89 -0.31
C ARG A 70 -11.97 -14.14 1.02
N GLY A 71 -12.02 -12.81 1.02
CA GLY A 71 -12.07 -11.99 2.22
C GLY A 71 -11.28 -10.68 2.12
N THR A 72 -11.30 -9.93 3.23
CA THR A 72 -10.58 -8.65 3.36
C THR A 72 -9.36 -8.84 4.26
N HIS A 73 -8.20 -8.42 3.76
CA HIS A 73 -6.92 -8.46 4.45
C HIS A 73 -6.36 -7.05 4.61
N SER A 74 -6.07 -6.63 5.84
CA SER A 74 -5.49 -5.33 6.13
C SER A 74 -4.07 -5.47 6.65
N PHE A 75 -3.14 -4.79 5.99
CA PHE A 75 -1.71 -4.75 6.31
C PHE A 75 -1.30 -3.33 6.64
N THR A 76 -0.43 -3.16 7.63
CA THR A 76 0.14 -1.85 7.97
C THR A 76 1.64 -1.92 7.74
N LEU A 77 2.12 -1.14 6.77
CA LEU A 77 3.51 -1.05 6.34
C LEU A 77 4.04 0.36 6.62
N ARG A 78 5.32 0.47 6.95
CA ARG A 78 6.03 1.76 6.97
C ARG A 78 6.54 2.08 5.57
N GLU A 79 6.69 3.36 5.25
CA GLU A 79 7.23 3.78 3.94
C GLU A 79 8.56 3.09 3.61
N ALA A 80 9.47 3.02 4.58
CA ALA A 80 10.77 2.37 4.41
C ALA A 80 10.70 0.84 4.19
N GLN A 81 9.56 0.19 4.43
CA GLN A 81 9.34 -1.22 4.13
C GLN A 81 8.76 -1.44 2.72
N ILE A 82 8.20 -0.39 2.11
CA ILE A 82 7.54 -0.48 0.80
C ILE A 82 8.60 -0.31 -0.31
N PRO A 83 8.65 -1.21 -1.30
CA PRO A 83 9.51 -1.06 -2.47
C PRO A 83 9.24 0.26 -3.21
N PRO A 84 10.26 0.89 -3.82
CA PRO A 84 10.07 2.12 -4.60
C PRO A 84 9.10 1.92 -5.77
N GLU A 85 9.12 0.75 -6.41
CA GLU A 85 8.21 0.35 -7.50
C GLU A 85 6.73 0.43 -7.04
N MET A 86 6.45 0.02 -5.80
CA MET A 86 5.12 0.08 -5.21
C MET A 86 4.71 1.51 -4.87
N LEU A 87 5.62 2.32 -4.35
CA LEU A 87 5.35 3.74 -4.06
C LEU A 87 5.03 4.49 -5.35
N ASP A 88 5.73 4.19 -6.44
CA ASP A 88 5.48 4.74 -7.76
C ASP A 88 4.07 4.36 -8.28
N LEU A 89 3.63 3.12 -8.06
CA LEU A 89 2.25 2.72 -8.36
C LEU A 89 1.23 3.51 -7.52
N ILE A 90 1.50 3.73 -6.22
CA ILE A 90 0.61 4.51 -5.33
C ILE A 90 0.49 5.97 -5.77
N ASP A 91 1.58 6.54 -6.30
CA ASP A 91 1.61 7.91 -6.81
C ASP A 91 0.87 8.04 -8.15
N GLN A 92 1.01 7.05 -9.05
CA GLN A 92 0.38 7.02 -10.38
C GLN A 92 -1.14 6.81 -10.37
N MET A 93 -1.70 6.18 -9.33
CA MET A 93 -3.14 5.95 -9.16
C MET A 93 -3.90 7.24 -8.79
#